data_AF-A0A963RBY3-F1
#
_entry.id   AF-A0A963RBY3-F1
#
_cell.length_a   1.000
_cell.length_b   1.000
_cell.length_c   1.000
_cell.angle_alpha   90.00
_cell.angle_beta   90.00
_cell.angle_gamma   90.00
#
_symmetry.space_group_name_H-M   'P 1'
#
loop_
_entity.id
_entity.type
_entity.pdbx_description
1 polymer ?
#
loop_
_entity_poly.entity_id
_entity_poly.type
_entity_poly.pdbx_seq_one_letter_code
_entity_poly.pdbx_strand_id
1 'polypeptide(L)' 'RARNIHARDGVSEDEFVAMREARDKTLDMPRLILPSVQVNMRAGHLPPADDNGVTYLKLPVNAV' A
#
# COMPACT_ATOMS: atom_id res chain seq x y z
N ARG A 1 -24.44 -1.38 -0.33
CA ARG A 1 -23.74 -1.98 -1.49
C ARG A 1 -24.27 -1.49 -2.84
N ALA A 2 -25.57 -1.29 -3.02
CA ALA A 2 -26.22 -0.90 -4.28
C ALA A 2 -25.55 0.23 -5.11
N ARG A 3 -24.87 1.20 -4.49
CA ARG A 3 -24.21 2.33 -5.18
C ARG A 3 -22.69 2.17 -5.39
N ASN A 4 -22.12 0.99 -5.12
CA ASN A 4 -20.69 0.78 -5.33
C ASN A 4 -20.39 0.65 -6.84
N ILE A 5 -19.56 1.55 -7.36
CA ILE A 5 -19.23 1.57 -8.79
C ILE A 5 -18.44 0.33 -9.26
N HIS A 6 -17.75 -0.36 -8.34
CA HIS A 6 -16.92 -1.53 -8.63
C HIS A 6 -17.53 -2.86 -8.15
N ALA A 7 -18.19 -2.88 -6.99
CA ALA A 7 -18.63 -4.09 -6.28
C ALA A 7 -20.08 -3.97 -5.77
N ARG A 8 -20.99 -3.56 -6.67
CA ARG A 8 -22.44 -3.59 -6.42
C ARG A 8 -23.00 -4.98 -6.71
N ASP A 9 -24.24 -5.20 -6.29
CA ASP A 9 -24.97 -6.43 -6.57
C ASP A 9 -25.11 -6.62 -8.10
N GLY A 10 -24.85 -7.85 -8.57
CA GLY A 10 -24.80 -8.19 -10.00
C GLY A 10 -23.40 -8.16 -10.63
N VAL A 11 -22.35 -7.77 -9.90
CA VAL A 11 -20.95 -7.99 -10.32
C VAL A 11 -20.47 -9.32 -9.74
N SER A 12 -20.02 -10.22 -10.60
CA SER A 12 -19.41 -11.49 -10.19
C SER A 12 -17.99 -11.29 -9.66
N GLU A 13 -17.46 -12.33 -9.00
CA GLU A 13 -16.07 -12.33 -8.52
C GLU A 13 -15.08 -12.17 -9.69
N ASP A 14 -15.22 -12.97 -10.74
CA ASP A 14 -14.34 -12.94 -11.92
C ASP A 14 -14.33 -11.57 -12.60
N GLU A 15 -15.50 -10.95 -12.78
CA GLU A 15 -15.61 -9.59 -13.35
C GLU A 15 -14.93 -8.54 -12.48
N PHE A 16 -15.08 -8.65 -11.15
CA PHE A 16 -14.43 -7.74 -10.22
C PHE A 16 -12.91 -7.91 -10.25
N VAL A 17 -12.42 -9.15 -10.20
CA VAL A 17 -10.99 -9.46 -10.21
C VAL A 17 -10.35 -8.96 -11.51
N ALA A 18 -10.92 -9.28 -12.67
CA ALA A 18 -10.39 -8.84 -13.96
C ALA A 18 -10.30 -7.30 -14.05
N MET A 19 -11.35 -6.59 -13.62
CA MET A 19 -11.35 -5.12 -13.59
C MET A 19 -10.29 -4.57 -12.61
N ARG A 20 -10.15 -5.18 -11.42
CA ARG A 20 -9.17 -4.73 -10.42
C ARG A 20 -7.73 -4.96 -10.85
N GLU A 21 -7.41 -6.13 -11.39
CA GLU A 21 -6.07 -6.43 -11.89
C GLU A 21 -5.68 -5.52 -13.05
N ALA A 22 -6.61 -5.25 -13.98
CA ALA A 22 -6.37 -4.32 -15.08
C ALA A 22 -6.10 -2.90 -14.57
N ARG A 23 -6.86 -2.44 -13.57
CA ARG A 23 -6.68 -1.12 -12.96
C ARG A 23 -5.39 -1.01 -12.15
N ASP A 24 -5.07 -2.02 -11.35
CA ASP A 24 -3.90 -1.97 -10.46
C ASP A 24 -2.60 -1.90 -11.26
N LYS A 25 -2.55 -2.47 -12.49
CA LYS A 25 -1.42 -2.34 -13.43
C LYS A 25 -1.15 -0.91 -13.92
N THR A 26 -2.11 0.01 -13.82
CA THR A 26 -1.97 1.38 -14.30
C THR A 26 -1.63 2.38 -13.19
N LEU A 27 -1.48 1.92 -11.95
CA LEU A 27 -1.27 2.80 -10.79
C LEU A 27 0.21 2.83 -10.41
N ASP A 28 0.71 4.03 -10.17
CA ASP A 28 2.03 4.23 -9.59
C ASP A 28 2.05 3.86 -8.10
N MET A 29 3.26 3.66 -7.59
CA MET A 29 3.48 3.43 -6.17
C MET A 29 3.02 4.63 -5.33
N PRO A 30 2.27 4.41 -4.22
CA PRO A 30 1.90 5.50 -3.34
C PRO A 30 3.13 6.20 -2.78
N ARG A 31 3.12 7.53 -2.77
CA ARG A 31 4.26 8.37 -2.34
C ARG A 31 4.86 8.00 -0.98
N LEU A 32 4.04 7.50 -0.06
CA LEU A 32 4.46 7.17 1.31
C LEU A 32 4.49 5.67 1.59
N ILE A 33 4.39 4.80 0.58
CA ILE A 33 4.29 3.34 0.82
C ILE A 33 5.45 2.79 1.64
N LEU A 34 6.70 3.18 1.34
CA LEU A 34 7.89 2.70 2.06
C LEU A 34 7.98 3.25 3.50
N PRO A 35 7.81 4.57 3.75
CA PRO A 35 7.68 5.10 5.11
C PRO A 35 6.53 4.47 5.91
N SER A 36 5.33 4.42 5.33
CA SER A 36 4.12 3.97 6.02
C SER A 36 4.22 2.50 6.41
N VAL A 37 4.70 1.63 5.52
CA VAL A 37 4.85 0.19 5.85
C VAL A 37 5.84 0.00 7.01
N GLN A 38 6.97 0.69 7.00
CA GLN A 38 7.98 0.58 8.08
C GLN A 38 7.43 0.96 9.46
N VAL A 39 6.58 1.98 9.53
CA VAL A 39 6.00 2.46 10.78
C VAL A 39 4.78 1.64 11.18
N ASN A 40 3.89 1.35 10.22
CA ASN A 40 2.63 0.65 10.50
C ASN A 40 2.84 -0.83 10.86
N MET A 41 3.86 -1.49 10.30
CA MET A 41 4.20 -2.86 10.70
C MET A 41 4.71 -2.94 12.15
N ARG A 42 5.08 -1.80 12.75
CA ARG A 42 5.45 -1.65 14.16
C ARG A 42 4.33 -1.01 14.99
N ALA A 43 3.07 -1.21 14.60
CA ALA A 43 1.89 -0.64 15.26
C ALA A 43 1.93 0.90 15.40
N GLY A 44 2.59 1.59 14.47
CA GLY A 44 2.73 3.05 14.50
C GLY A 44 3.99 3.56 15.21
N HIS A 45 4.79 2.67 15.82
CA HIS A 45 6.06 3.07 16.42
C HIS A 45 7.13 3.30 15.35
N LEU A 46 7.92 4.36 15.55
CA LEU A 46 9.10 4.61 14.73
C LEU A 46 10.16 3.50 14.94
N PRO A 47 11.07 3.29 13.97
CA PRO A 47 12.24 2.46 14.19
C PRO A 47 13.05 2.94 15.41
N PRO A 48 13.84 2.06 16.05
CA PRO A 48 14.77 2.49 17.07
C PRO A 48 15.75 3.51 16.51
N ALA A 49 16.24 4.40 17.38
CA ALA A 49 17.31 5.32 17.04
C ALA A 49 18.61 4.55 16.75
N ASP A 50 19.41 5.09 15.84
CA ASP A 50 20.78 4.62 15.59
C ASP A 50 21.73 5.06 16.72
N ASP A 51 23.00 4.66 16.66
CA ASP A 51 24.01 4.97 17.69
C ASP A 51 24.20 6.49 17.93
N ASN A 52 23.83 7.33 16.96
CA ASN A 52 23.85 8.78 17.08
C ASN A 52 22.59 9.38 17.74
N GLY A 53 21.67 8.54 18.21
CA GLY A 53 20.41 8.95 18.84
C GLY A 53 19.33 9.43 17.87
N VAL A 54 19.56 9.35 16.55
CA VAL A 54 18.61 9.79 15.52
C VAL A 54 17.88 8.59 14.91
N THR A 55 16.59 8.75 14.65
CA THR A 55 15.78 7.74 13.96
C THR A 55 15.77 7.97 12.45
N TYR A 56 15.99 6.90 11.68
CA TYR A 56 16.00 6.92 10.22
C TYR A 56 14.97 5.96 9.63
N LEU A 57 14.33 6.39 8.54
CA LEU A 57 13.55 5.50 7.67
C LEU A 57 14.45 5.01 6.54
N LYS A 58 14.41 3.71 6.25
CA LYS A 58 15.27 3.09 5.24
C LYS A 58 14.52 3.04 3.92
N LEU A 59 15.06 3.69 2.89
CA LEU A 59 14.52 3.65 1.53
C LEU A 59 15.41 2.73 0.69
N PRO A 60 14.95 1.52 0.34
CA PRO A 60 15.70 0.68 -0.59
C PRO A 60 15.79 1.35 -1.96
N VAL A 61 16.98 1.31 -2.56
CA VAL A 61 17.23 1.84 -3.91
C VAL A 61 17.09 0.69 -4.91
N ASN A 62 16.21 0.86 -5.90
CA ASN A 62 15.97 -0.09 -7.00
C ASN A 62 15.61 -1.53 -6.57
N ALA A 63 14.87 -1.71 -5.47
CA ALA A 63 14.55 -3.04 -4.94
C ALA A 63 13.04 -3.34 -4.83
N VAL A 64 12.19 -2.56 -5.51
CA VAL A 64 10.72 -2.67 -5.45
C VAL A 64 10.13 -2.46 -6.84
#